data_AF-A0A1Q9K627-F1
#
_entry.id   AF-A0A1Q9K627-F1
#
_cell.length_a   1.000
_cell.length_b   1.000
_cell.length_c   1.000
_cell.angle_alpha   90.00
_cell.angle_beta   90.00
_cell.angle_gamma   90.00
#
_symmetry.space_group_name_H-M   'P 1'
#
loop_
_entity.id
_entity.type
_entity.pdbx_description
1 polymer ?
#
loop_
_entity_poly.entity_id
_entity_poly.type
_entity_poly.pdbx_seq_one_letter_code
_entity_poly.pdbx_strand_id
1 'polypeptide(L)' 'MNTSNITNYKPKDFAELLGVSVKTLQRWDRDGILKANLTPTNRRYYTYDQYLQFK' A
#
# COMPACT_ATOMS: atom_id res chain seq x y z
N MET A 1 6.99 13.11 19.07
CA MET A 1 6.67 11.75 18.62
C MET A 1 5.53 11.90 17.62
N ASN A 2 5.85 11.96 16.33
CA ASN A 2 4.84 12.15 15.31
C ASN A 2 3.98 10.90 15.30
N THR A 3 2.72 11.06 15.69
CA THR A 3 1.67 10.05 15.66
C THR A 3 1.81 9.28 14.37
N SER A 4 2.36 8.08 14.48
CA SER A 4 2.29 7.06 13.45
C SER A 4 0.83 7.00 13.04
N ASN A 5 0.53 7.47 11.83
CA ASN A 5 -0.72 7.20 11.17
C ASN A 5 -0.72 5.68 10.96
N ILE A 6 -1.10 4.93 12.01
CA ILE A 6 -1.25 3.46 12.04
C ILE A 6 -2.52 3.13 11.25
N THR A 7 -2.60 3.64 10.04
CA THR A 7 -3.69 3.39 9.12
C THR A 7 -3.12 2.47 8.07
N ASN A 8 -3.38 1.17 8.27
CA ASN A 8 -3.20 0.19 7.21
C ASN A 8 -4.19 0.52 6.10
N TYR A 9 -3.68 0.96 4.95
CA TYR A 9 -4.50 1.33 3.81
C TYR A 9 -4.95 0.07 3.08
N LYS A 10 -6.22 0.04 2.69
CA LYS A 10 -6.68 -0.93 1.70
C LYS A 10 -6.06 -0.57 0.34
N PRO A 11 -5.93 -1.52 -0.59
CA PRO A 11 -5.39 -1.25 -1.92
C PRO A 11 -6.11 -0.11 -2.66
N LYS A 12 -7.41 0.09 -2.39
CA LYS A 12 -8.17 1.20 -2.97
C LYS A 12 -7.67 2.55 -2.45
N ASP A 13 -7.67 2.74 -1.14
CA ASP A 13 -7.28 3.99 -0.48
C ASP A 13 -5.81 4.33 -0.79
N PHE A 14 -4.95 3.32 -0.85
CA PHE A 14 -3.53 3.50 -1.17
C PHE A 14 -3.30 3.89 -2.64
N ALA A 15 -4.09 3.33 -3.57
CA ALA A 15 -4.01 3.73 -4.97
C ALA A 15 -4.48 5.18 -5.17
N GLU A 16 -5.54 5.59 -4.47
CA GLU A 16 -6.02 6.98 -4.44
C GLU A 16 -4.94 7.92 -3.87
N LEU A 17 -4.27 7.53 -2.79
CA LEU A 17 -3.17 8.30 -2.19
C LEU A 17 -1.98 8.49 -3.16
N LEU A 18 -1.67 7.47 -3.95
CA LEU A 18 -0.62 7.51 -4.98
C LEU A 18 -1.05 8.20 -6.29
N GLY A 19 -2.34 8.49 -6.46
CA GLY A 19 -2.88 9.03 -7.71
C GLY A 19 -2.86 8.04 -8.87
N VAL A 20 -2.89 6.72 -8.58
CA VAL A 20 -2.87 5.65 -9.59
C VAL A 20 -4.13 4.79 -9.51
N SER A 21 -4.39 3.99 -10.54
CA SER A 21 -5.46 3.01 -10.49
C SER A 21 -5.10 1.82 -9.57
N VAL A 22 -6.11 1.19 -8.96
CA VAL A 22 -5.92 -0.05 -8.19
C VAL A 22 -5.30 -1.16 -9.05
N LYS A 23 -5.60 -1.20 -10.36
CA LYS A 23 -5.00 -2.18 -11.29
C LYS A 23 -3.49 -1.97 -11.44
N THR A 24 -3.04 -0.71 -11.48
CA THR A 24 -1.61 -0.35 -11.51
C THR A 24 -0.92 -0.84 -10.25
N LEU A 25 -1.52 -0.57 -9.08
CA LEU A 25 -1.01 -1.02 -7.79
C LEU A 25 -0.92 -2.56 -7.71
N GLN A 26 -1.93 -3.29 -8.18
CA GLN A 26 -1.92 -4.75 -8.24
C GLN A 26 -0.85 -5.31 -9.19
N ARG A 27 -0.56 -4.61 -10.30
CA ARG A 27 0.52 -4.98 -11.21
C ARG A 27 1.88 -4.82 -10.52
N TRP A 28 2.11 -3.70 -9.84
CA TRP A 28 3.35 -3.48 -9.09
C TRP A 28 3.57 -4.52 -7.99
N ASP A 29 2.51 -4.94 -7.30
CA ASP A 29 2.59 -6.01 -6.31
C ASP A 29 2.96 -7.37 -6.94
N ARG A 30 2.42 -7.67 -8.14
CA ARG A 30 2.79 -8.89 -8.90
C ARG A 30 4.22 -8.84 -9.42
N ASP A 31 4.64 -7.67 -9.90
CA ASP A 31 5.96 -7.44 -10.48
C ASP A 31 7.04 -7.24 -9.39
N GLY A 32 6.64 -7.16 -8.11
CA GLY A 32 7.53 -6.99 -6.96
C GLY A 32 8.05 -5.55 -6.74
N ILE A 33 7.52 -4.58 -7.49
CA ILE A 33 7.88 -3.16 -7.42
C ILE A 33 7.40 -2.52 -6.12
N LEU A 34 6.17 -2.84 -5.71
CA LEU A 34 5.58 -2.35 -4.47
C LEU A 34 4.78 -3.48 -3.83
N LYS A 35 5.43 -4.19 -2.91
CA LYS A 35 4.90 -5.42 -2.30
C LYS A 35 3.93 -5.10 -1.18
N ALA A 36 2.72 -5.63 -1.25
CA ALA A 36 1.72 -5.51 -0.19
C ALA A 36 2.11 -6.34 1.05
N ASN A 37 1.77 -5.83 2.23
CA ASN A 37 1.77 -6.64 3.44
C ASN A 37 0.50 -7.50 3.50
N LEU A 38 0.61 -8.67 4.12
CA LEU A 38 -0.50 -9.61 4.26
C LEU A 38 -0.90 -9.74 5.72
N THR A 39 -2.20 -9.68 5.98
CA THR A 39 -2.72 -10.07 7.30
C THR A 39 -2.58 -11.58 7.51
N PRO A 40 -2.71 -12.10 8.75
CA PRO A 40 -2.79 -13.54 8.99
C PRO A 40 -3.91 -14.24 8.20
N THR A 41 -4.92 -13.49 7.78
CA THR A 41 -6.04 -13.93 6.93
C THR A 41 -5.82 -13.66 5.43
N ASN A 42 -4.58 -13.41 5.01
CA ASN A 42 -4.17 -13.20 3.62
C ASN A 42 -4.81 -11.98 2.92
N ARG A 43 -5.18 -10.94 3.67
CA ARG A 43 -5.68 -9.68 3.11
C ARG A 43 -4.51 -8.71 2.88
N ARG A 44 -4.47 -8.08 1.70
CA ARG A 44 -3.44 -7.09 1.34
C ARG A 44 -3.71 -5.75 2.01
N TYR A 45 -2.68 -5.16 2.59
CA TYR A 45 -2.69 -3.80 3.10
C TYR A 45 -1.35 -3.11 2.85
N TYR A 46 -1.37 -1.78 2.85
CA TYR A 46 -0.19 -0.94 2.66
C TYR A 46 0.01 -0.01 3.85
N THR A 47 1.25 0.40 4.09
CA THR A 47 1.58 1.34 5.16
C THR A 47 2.00 2.68 4.60
N TYR A 48 1.91 3.73 5.43
CA TYR A 48 2.38 5.05 5.04
C TYR A 48 3.90 5.06 4.74
N ASP A 49 4.68 4.22 5.41
CA ASP A 49 6.12 4.09 5.13
C ASP A 49 6.39 3.58 3.72
N GLN A 50 5.55 2.67 3.20
CA GLN A 50 5.65 2.22 1.80
C GLN A 50 5.37 3.36 0.82
N TYR A 51 4.46 4.28 1.16
CA TYR A 51 4.23 5.48 0.36
C TYR A 51 5.46 6.39 0.35
N LEU A 52 6.10 6.59 1.51
CA LEU A 52 7.31 7.41 1.62
C LEU A 52 8.50 6.80 0.89
N GLN A 53 8.64 5.48 0.88
CA GLN A 53 9.72 4.79 0.16
C GLN A 53 9.55 4.79 -1.36
N PHE A 54 8.30 4.82 -1.83
CA PHE A 54 7.99 4.77 -3.25
C PHE A 54 8.08 6.14 -3.94
N LYS A 55 7.93 7.22 -3.17
CA LYS A 55 8.06 8.61 -3.63
C LYS A 55 9.52 9.03 -3.73
#